data_AF-A0A1I7T724-F1
#
_entry.id   AF-A0A1I7T724-F1
#
_cell.length_a   1.000
_cell.length_b   1.000
_cell.length_c   1.000
_cell.angle_alpha   90.00
_cell.angle_beta   90.00
_cell.angle_gamma   90.00
#
_symmetry.space_group_name_H-M   'P 1'
#
loop_
_entity.id
_entity.type
_entity.pdbx_description
1 polymer ?
#
loop_
_entity_poly.entity_id
_entity_poly.type
_entity_poly.pdbx_seq_one_letter_code
_entity_poly.pdbx_strand_id
1 'polypeptide(L)'
;MFKKTVYCRYFDCKRQEIVGAEWKGIVFPESVVRCPRRIGAEFVSVIKEMEDEVPTPMRLKYRVFEKPIHTLSICVAAFYGQEPKWIQIAEFIEHHKMEGATFFYFHIGNISDYDRQILDEYVNQGDAEVKTLQEKYERPFYAWQLIEIQDCHMRSKYHSKWTAFIDIDERIHTNEPNKTLVDILNNLDSQNIGEIQLPHLKVIKNGDTPARYLGKGQVPREMFSRKYINTAEPTFDASKAVIRPDKIGIMSIHNAIALEPGWKSVQLNSNQVVFRHYKDVLHRVSGNDWAQNETISERPLPDSFNQELSGRVAERLEFVYRKVPVNCSTIPEYMYTSRVFPNPCEKMLLTW
;
A
#
# COMPACT_ATOMS: atom_id res chain seq x y z
N MET A 1 6.77 2.39 -23.10
CA MET A 1 7.34 1.55 -24.18
C MET A 1 6.35 0.47 -24.63
N PHE A 2 5.05 0.79 -24.75
CA PHE A 2 4.02 -0.24 -24.98
C PHE A 2 4.25 -1.02 -26.28
N LYS A 3 4.13 -2.35 -26.22
CA LYS A 3 4.35 -3.29 -27.35
C LYS A 3 5.72 -3.17 -28.03
N LYS A 4 6.72 -2.60 -27.35
CA LYS A 4 8.10 -2.61 -27.84
C LYS A 4 8.77 -3.93 -27.49
N THR A 5 9.60 -4.38 -28.42
CA THR A 5 10.53 -5.49 -28.19
C THR A 5 11.64 -5.01 -27.25
N VAL A 6 12.03 -5.87 -26.32
CA VAL A 6 13.15 -5.68 -25.38
C VAL A 6 13.87 -7.01 -25.17
N TYR A 7 15.05 -6.99 -24.56
CA TYR A 7 15.82 -8.18 -24.24
C TYR A 7 16.08 -8.27 -22.75
N CYS A 8 15.83 -9.44 -22.16
CA CYS A 8 16.21 -9.76 -20.79
C CYS A 8 17.63 -10.35 -20.80
N ARG A 9 18.54 -9.74 -20.04
CA ARG A 9 19.91 -10.22 -19.80
C ARG A 9 19.99 -10.80 -18.38
N TYR A 10 20.62 -11.94 -18.20
CA TYR A 10 20.63 -12.68 -16.93
C TYR A 10 22.03 -12.73 -16.34
N PHE A 11 22.11 -12.63 -15.01
CA PHE A 11 23.38 -12.58 -14.29
C PHE A 11 23.35 -13.51 -13.09
N ASP A 12 24.51 -14.11 -12.80
CA ASP A 12 24.71 -15.00 -11.66
C ASP A 12 24.87 -14.25 -10.32
N CYS A 13 25.18 -14.99 -9.25
CA CYS A 13 25.39 -14.44 -7.91
C CYS A 13 26.59 -13.47 -7.82
N LYS A 14 27.55 -13.56 -8.74
CA LYS A 14 28.71 -12.65 -8.87
C LYS A 14 28.43 -11.48 -9.80
N ARG A 15 27.19 -11.32 -10.28
CA ARG A 15 26.77 -10.34 -11.29
C ARG A 15 27.51 -10.51 -12.62
N GLN A 16 28.00 -11.71 -12.92
CA GLN A 16 28.55 -12.05 -14.23
C GLN A 16 27.42 -12.49 -15.15
N GLU A 17 27.47 -12.03 -16.40
CA GLU A 17 26.42 -12.36 -17.36
C GLU A 17 26.47 -13.83 -17.76
N ILE A 18 25.30 -14.46 -17.83
CA ILE A 18 25.13 -15.82 -18.30
C ILE A 18 24.94 -15.79 -19.82
N VAL A 19 26.04 -15.96 -20.55
CA VAL A 19 26.05 -15.94 -22.03
C VAL A 19 25.10 -16.99 -22.61
N GLY A 20 24.28 -16.59 -23.59
CA GLY A 20 23.30 -17.45 -24.26
C GLY A 20 21.98 -17.63 -23.50
N ALA A 21 21.83 -17.03 -22.32
CA ALA A 21 20.60 -17.08 -21.54
C ALA A 21 19.59 -15.99 -21.91
N GLU A 22 19.97 -15.05 -22.78
CA GLU A 22 19.15 -13.89 -23.17
C GLU A 22 17.77 -14.28 -23.68
N TRP A 23 16.83 -13.35 -23.55
CA TRP A 23 15.46 -13.59 -23.97
C TRP A 23 14.84 -12.36 -24.61
N LYS A 24 14.29 -12.53 -25.82
CA LYS A 24 13.51 -11.49 -26.49
C LYS A 24 12.10 -11.43 -25.90
N GLY A 25 11.83 -10.37 -25.16
CA GLY A 25 10.53 -10.09 -24.54
C GLY A 25 9.78 -8.96 -25.25
N ILE A 26 8.55 -8.73 -24.80
CA ILE A 26 7.71 -7.60 -25.21
C ILE A 26 7.22 -6.90 -23.95
N VAL A 27 7.21 -5.57 -23.97
CA VAL A 27 6.63 -4.76 -22.90
C VAL A 27 5.11 -4.82 -22.98
N PHE A 28 4.49 -5.61 -22.11
CA PHE A 28 3.05 -5.81 -22.03
C PHE A 28 2.60 -6.48 -20.71
N PRO A 29 1.53 -6.00 -20.04
CA PRO A 29 0.83 -4.72 -20.29
C PRO A 29 1.66 -3.52 -19.84
N GLU A 30 1.50 -2.37 -20.51
CA GLU A 30 2.06 -1.04 -20.17
C GLU A 30 3.58 -0.96 -19.91
N SER A 31 4.03 -1.43 -18.75
CA SER A 31 5.40 -1.41 -18.21
C SER A 31 5.96 -2.79 -17.85
N VAL A 32 5.18 -3.87 -17.97
CA VAL A 32 5.59 -5.23 -17.56
C VAL A 32 6.40 -5.92 -18.65
N VAL A 33 7.49 -6.60 -18.27
CA VAL A 33 8.28 -7.45 -19.15
C VAL A 33 8.34 -8.85 -18.56
N ARG A 34 7.92 -9.86 -19.33
CA ARG A 34 7.95 -11.26 -18.91
C ARG A 34 9.26 -11.92 -19.33
N CYS A 35 10.19 -12.00 -18.39
CA CYS A 35 11.47 -12.69 -18.55
C CYS A 35 11.37 -14.11 -17.95
N PRO A 36 11.58 -15.19 -18.74
CA PRO A 36 11.58 -16.55 -18.21
C PRO A 36 12.75 -16.78 -17.23
N ARG A 37 12.52 -17.59 -16.19
CA ARG A 37 13.60 -17.94 -15.25
C ARG A 37 14.70 -18.74 -15.97
N ARG A 38 15.95 -18.45 -15.64
CA ARG A 38 17.14 -19.15 -16.15
C ARG A 38 17.90 -19.82 -15.02
N ILE A 39 18.47 -20.98 -15.29
CA ILE A 39 19.29 -21.72 -14.33
C ILE A 39 20.51 -20.85 -13.99
N GLY A 40 20.83 -20.74 -12.70
CA GLY A 40 21.96 -19.94 -12.22
C GLY A 40 21.72 -18.43 -12.14
N ALA A 41 20.62 -17.91 -12.68
CA ALA A 41 20.34 -16.47 -12.67
C ALA A 41 19.82 -16.00 -11.30
N GLU A 42 20.50 -15.02 -10.72
CA GLU A 42 20.06 -14.29 -9.50
C GLU A 42 19.60 -12.86 -9.80
N PHE A 43 20.05 -12.29 -10.92
CA PHE A 43 19.67 -10.95 -11.34
C PHE A 43 19.23 -10.96 -12.80
N VAL A 44 18.40 -9.97 -13.14
CA VAL A 44 17.94 -9.71 -14.51
C VAL A 44 18.05 -8.22 -14.81
N SER A 45 18.42 -7.88 -16.04
CA SER A 45 18.34 -6.52 -16.57
C SER A 45 17.55 -6.53 -17.88
N VAL A 46 16.94 -5.40 -18.23
CA VAL A 46 16.14 -5.26 -19.45
C VAL A 46 16.75 -4.16 -20.30
N ILE A 47 17.08 -4.48 -21.55
CA ILE A 47 17.65 -3.58 -22.56
C ILE A 47 16.75 -3.51 -23.78
N LYS A 48 16.87 -2.46 -24.60
CA LYS A 48 16.04 -2.29 -25.79
C LYS A 48 16.64 -3.03 -26.99
N GLU A 49 17.92 -2.81 -27.24
CA GLU A 49 18.72 -3.49 -28.26
C GLU A 49 19.86 -4.28 -27.60
N MET A 50 20.42 -5.30 -28.27
CA MET A 50 21.43 -6.19 -27.67
C MET A 50 22.77 -5.51 -27.40
N GLU A 51 23.04 -4.44 -28.15
CA GLU A 51 24.25 -3.62 -28.10
C GLU A 51 24.18 -2.51 -27.04
N ASP A 52 23.01 -2.30 -26.43
CA ASP A 52 22.83 -1.28 -25.40
C ASP A 52 23.66 -1.60 -24.15
N GLU A 53 24.14 -0.54 -23.48
CA GLU A 53 24.74 -0.67 -22.15
C GLU A 53 23.72 -1.27 -21.17
N VAL A 54 24.14 -2.31 -20.44
CA VAL A 54 23.27 -3.01 -19.49
C VAL A 54 23.09 -2.17 -18.22
N PRO A 55 21.85 -1.73 -17.89
CA PRO A 55 21.58 -1.10 -16.60
C PRO A 55 21.87 -2.04 -15.44
N THR A 56 22.10 -1.48 -14.25
CA THR A 56 22.30 -2.25 -13.00
C THR A 56 21.27 -3.37 -12.85
N PRO A 57 21.68 -4.65 -12.88
CA PRO A 57 20.76 -5.77 -12.81
C PRO A 57 19.97 -5.79 -11.50
N MET A 58 18.67 -6.04 -11.60
CA MET A 58 17.76 -6.16 -10.47
C MET A 58 17.73 -7.59 -9.96
N ARG A 59 17.79 -7.76 -8.64
CA ARG A 59 17.74 -9.08 -8.01
C ARG A 59 16.36 -9.70 -8.21
N LEU A 60 16.34 -10.95 -8.66
CA LEU A 60 15.13 -11.75 -8.76
C LEU A 60 14.63 -12.11 -7.36
N LYS A 61 13.35 -11.81 -7.08
CA LYS A 61 12.67 -12.28 -5.87
C LYS A 61 11.83 -13.51 -6.22
N TYR A 62 12.01 -14.60 -5.48
CA TYR A 62 11.18 -15.79 -5.66
C TYR A 62 9.80 -15.55 -5.04
N ARG A 63 8.76 -15.58 -5.87
CA ARG A 63 7.36 -15.42 -5.45
C ARG A 63 6.43 -16.50 -5.97
N VAL A 64 6.99 -17.59 -6.55
CA VAL A 64 6.21 -18.68 -7.15
C VAL A 64 5.89 -19.72 -6.07
N PHE A 65 5.01 -19.37 -5.14
CA PHE A 65 4.59 -20.28 -4.07
C PHE A 65 3.49 -21.23 -4.58
N GLU A 66 3.51 -22.49 -4.14
CA GLU A 66 2.45 -23.46 -4.47
C GLU A 66 1.08 -23.01 -3.93
N LYS A 67 1.10 -22.39 -2.74
CA LYS A 67 -0.05 -21.77 -2.11
C LYS A 67 0.32 -20.33 -1.74
N PRO A 68 -0.59 -19.36 -1.94
CA PRO A 68 -0.35 -17.99 -1.49
C PRO A 68 -0.06 -17.96 0.01
N ILE A 69 0.97 -17.20 0.40
CA ILE A 69 1.36 -17.05 1.80
C ILE A 69 0.46 -16.05 2.54
N HIS A 70 -0.20 -15.16 1.80
CA HIS A 70 -1.17 -14.20 2.33
C HIS A 70 -2.57 -14.48 1.79
N THR A 71 -3.57 -14.48 2.67
CA THR A 71 -4.97 -14.61 2.25
C THR A 71 -5.45 -13.34 1.56
N LEU A 72 -5.21 -12.19 2.18
CA LEU A 72 -5.50 -10.88 1.64
C LEU A 72 -4.28 -9.98 1.81
N SER A 73 -3.93 -9.30 0.73
CA SER A 73 -2.94 -8.22 0.74
C SER A 73 -3.54 -6.95 0.13
N ILE A 74 -2.91 -5.81 0.41
CA ILE A 74 -3.37 -4.53 -0.09
C ILE A 74 -2.26 -3.82 -0.85
N CYS A 75 -2.53 -3.46 -2.10
CA CYS A 75 -1.77 -2.51 -2.89
C CYS A 75 -2.20 -1.10 -2.48
N VAL A 76 -1.29 -0.37 -1.86
CA VAL A 76 -1.53 1.01 -1.44
C VAL A 76 -0.96 1.94 -2.48
N ALA A 77 -1.83 2.81 -2.98
CA ALA A 77 -1.47 3.79 -3.98
C ALA A 77 -0.41 4.78 -3.50
N ALA A 78 0.36 5.29 -4.45
CA ALA A 78 1.47 6.19 -4.18
C ALA A 78 1.04 7.42 -3.38
N PHE A 79 1.79 7.72 -2.31
CA PHE A 79 1.55 8.92 -1.50
C PHE A 79 1.94 10.20 -2.24
N TYR A 80 1.05 11.18 -2.18
CA TYR A 80 1.29 12.54 -2.65
C TYR A 80 0.71 13.57 -1.69
N GLY A 81 1.11 14.83 -1.90
CA GLY A 81 0.72 15.95 -1.06
C GLY A 81 1.63 16.15 0.16
N GLN A 82 1.31 17.19 0.93
CA GLN A 82 2.08 17.61 2.12
C GLN A 82 1.32 17.32 3.43
N GLU A 83 0.10 16.80 3.34
CA GLU A 83 -0.67 16.48 4.53
C GLU A 83 0.02 15.33 5.29
N PRO A 84 0.23 15.45 6.61
CA PRO A 84 0.80 14.40 7.45
C PRO A 84 0.08 13.07 7.26
N LYS A 85 0.84 11.97 7.25
CA LYS A 85 0.33 10.62 6.97
C LYS A 85 0.49 9.65 8.13
N TRP A 86 1.20 10.01 9.20
CA TRP A 86 1.53 9.11 10.31
C TRP A 86 0.32 8.40 10.93
N ILE A 87 -0.78 9.12 11.20
CA ILE A 87 -2.01 8.52 11.74
C ILE A 87 -2.80 7.77 10.67
N GLN A 88 -2.80 8.27 9.43
CA GLN A 88 -3.47 7.61 8.30
C GLN A 88 -2.84 6.25 8.01
N ILE A 89 -1.51 6.13 8.04
CA ILE A 89 -0.76 4.89 7.85
C ILE A 89 -1.12 3.89 8.96
N ALA A 90 -1.09 4.32 10.22
CA ALA A 90 -1.41 3.46 11.35
C ALA A 90 -2.86 2.96 11.28
N GLU A 91 -3.81 3.88 11.07
CA GLU A 91 -5.23 3.55 10.95
C GLU A 91 -5.51 2.67 9.73
N PHE A 92 -4.89 2.94 8.58
CA PHE A 92 -5.07 2.14 7.38
C PHE A 92 -4.65 0.70 7.61
N ILE A 93 -3.46 0.47 8.14
CA ILE A 93 -2.94 -0.88 8.34
C ILE A 93 -3.76 -1.63 9.39
N GLU A 94 -4.00 -1.02 10.56
CA GLU A 94 -4.72 -1.71 11.63
C GLU A 94 -6.20 -1.94 11.27
N HIS A 95 -6.86 -1.03 10.53
CA HIS A 95 -8.22 -1.23 10.02
C HIS A 95 -8.29 -2.46 9.13
N HIS A 96 -7.39 -2.54 8.16
CA HIS A 96 -7.44 -3.64 7.20
C HIS A 96 -6.94 -4.96 7.80
N LYS A 97 -6.08 -4.93 8.82
CA LYS A 97 -5.78 -6.13 9.63
C LYS A 97 -7.03 -6.67 10.32
N MET A 98 -7.90 -5.80 10.85
CA MET A 98 -9.20 -6.21 11.41
C MET A 98 -10.14 -6.81 10.35
N GLU A 99 -10.01 -6.42 9.09
CA GLU A 99 -10.71 -7.01 7.94
C GLU A 99 -10.04 -8.28 7.38
N GLY A 100 -8.92 -8.72 7.97
CA GLY A 100 -8.21 -9.95 7.61
C GLY A 100 -7.03 -9.77 6.64
N ALA A 101 -6.61 -8.55 6.33
CA ALA A 101 -5.39 -8.30 5.57
C ALA A 101 -4.15 -8.71 6.36
N THR A 102 -3.19 -9.33 5.66
CA THR A 102 -1.97 -9.89 6.27
C THR A 102 -0.68 -9.31 5.67
N PHE A 103 -0.79 -8.48 4.62
CA PHE A 103 0.37 -7.87 3.99
C PHE A 103 0.02 -6.62 3.19
N PHE A 104 0.93 -5.66 3.15
CA PHE A 104 0.73 -4.37 2.50
C PHE A 104 1.88 -4.04 1.55
N TYR A 105 1.57 -3.68 0.31
CA TYR A 105 2.52 -3.15 -0.65
C TYR A 105 2.35 -1.65 -0.73
N PHE A 106 3.27 -0.92 -0.11
CA PHE A 106 3.27 0.53 -0.16
C PHE A 106 4.11 1.03 -1.31
N HIS A 107 3.52 1.93 -2.09
CA HIS A 107 4.26 2.70 -3.07
C HIS A 107 4.41 4.12 -2.55
N ILE A 108 5.62 4.68 -2.67
CA ILE A 108 5.92 6.01 -2.15
C ILE A 108 6.31 6.91 -3.31
N GLY A 109 5.48 7.92 -3.55
CA GLY A 109 5.85 9.10 -4.33
C GLY A 109 6.72 10.01 -3.48
N ASN A 110 6.12 10.59 -2.43
CA ASN A 110 6.83 11.39 -1.43
C ASN A 110 6.32 11.08 -0.01
N ILE A 111 7.19 11.14 0.99
CA ILE A 111 6.84 10.96 2.41
C ILE A 111 7.81 11.74 3.28
N SER A 112 7.34 12.32 4.38
CA SER A 112 8.21 12.97 5.36
C SER A 112 8.96 11.93 6.20
N ASP A 113 10.14 12.30 6.73
CA ASP A 113 10.88 11.44 7.68
C ASP A 113 10.06 11.10 8.93
N TYR A 114 9.11 11.97 9.31
CA TYR A 114 8.25 11.72 10.46
C TYR A 114 7.20 10.65 10.16
N ASP A 115 6.52 10.74 9.01
CA ASP A 115 5.55 9.74 8.59
C ASP A 115 6.23 8.42 8.22
N ARG A 116 7.48 8.47 7.77
CA ARG A 116 8.25 7.28 7.42
C ARG A 116 8.52 6.37 8.62
N GLN A 117 8.66 6.91 9.83
CA GLN A 117 8.92 6.14 11.05
C GLN A 117 7.86 5.06 11.31
N ILE A 118 6.57 5.41 11.22
CA ILE A 118 5.50 4.43 11.42
C ILE A 118 5.45 3.38 10.32
N LEU A 119 5.72 3.77 9.07
CA LEU A 119 5.74 2.83 7.96
C LEU A 119 6.91 1.85 8.07
N ASP A 120 8.10 2.33 8.41
CA ASP A 120 9.28 1.48 8.62
C ASP A 120 9.07 0.49 9.77
N GLU A 121 8.31 0.87 10.81
CA GLU A 121 7.95 -0.06 11.88
C GLU A 121 7.13 -1.25 11.35
N TYR A 122 6.15 -1.00 10.49
CA TYR A 122 5.39 -2.08 9.86
C TYR A 122 6.23 -2.91 8.89
N VAL A 123 7.19 -2.30 8.20
CA VAL A 123 8.16 -3.03 7.37
C VAL A 123 9.04 -3.94 8.22
N ASN A 124 9.53 -3.46 9.37
CA ASN A 124 10.37 -4.22 10.29
C ASN A 124 9.63 -5.42 10.90
N GLN A 125 8.33 -5.30 11.13
CA GLN A 125 7.47 -6.40 11.60
C GLN A 125 7.14 -7.41 10.51
N GLY A 126 7.46 -7.11 9.24
CA GLY A 126 7.12 -7.95 8.10
C GLY A 126 5.66 -7.80 7.62
N ASP A 127 4.95 -6.78 8.09
CA ASP A 127 3.58 -6.49 7.64
C ASP A 127 3.56 -5.81 6.26
N ALA A 128 4.64 -5.11 5.90
CA ALA A 128 4.67 -4.28 4.69
C ALA A 128 5.97 -4.43 3.88
N GLU A 129 5.85 -4.26 2.56
CA GLU A 129 6.98 -3.95 1.67
C GLU A 129 6.78 -2.56 1.07
N VAL A 130 7.86 -1.78 0.97
CA VAL A 130 7.86 -0.44 0.40
C VAL A 130 8.60 -0.40 -0.93
N LYS A 131 8.00 0.28 -1.92
CA LYS A 131 8.62 0.61 -3.20
C LYS A 131 8.55 2.11 -3.45
N THR A 132 9.70 2.78 -3.45
CA THR A 132 9.78 4.18 -3.90
C THR A 132 9.65 4.23 -5.42
N LEU A 133 8.72 5.06 -5.91
CA LEU A 133 8.44 5.21 -7.34
C LEU A 133 9.30 6.28 -8.01
N GLN A 134 9.67 7.35 -7.29
CA GLN A 134 10.50 8.41 -7.85
C GLN A 134 11.87 7.86 -8.24
N GLU A 135 12.05 7.65 -9.54
CA GLU A 135 13.31 7.30 -10.20
C GLU A 135 13.90 8.54 -10.90
N LYS A 136 15.03 8.36 -11.58
CA LYS A 136 15.71 9.42 -12.35
C LYS A 136 14.88 10.02 -13.50
N TYR A 137 13.70 9.49 -13.78
CA TYR A 137 12.83 9.94 -14.87
C TYR A 137 11.61 10.65 -14.34
N GLU A 138 11.38 11.88 -14.80
CA GLU A 138 10.14 12.59 -14.54
C GLU A 138 8.98 11.98 -15.33
N ARG A 139 7.81 11.92 -14.70
CA ARG A 139 6.57 11.43 -15.32
C ARG A 139 5.38 12.23 -14.80
N PRO A 140 4.34 12.43 -15.62
CA PRO A 140 3.06 12.93 -15.12
C PRO A 140 2.53 12.04 -14.00
N PHE A 141 1.84 12.63 -13.03
CA PHE A 141 1.26 11.93 -11.87
C PHE A 141 0.55 10.63 -12.23
N TYR A 142 -0.35 10.66 -13.23
CA TYR A 142 -1.15 9.49 -13.61
C TYR A 142 -0.27 8.33 -14.12
N ALA A 143 0.89 8.62 -14.73
CA ALA A 143 1.77 7.59 -15.26
C ALA A 143 2.48 6.81 -14.14
N TRP A 144 2.69 7.42 -12.97
CA TRP A 144 3.18 6.70 -11.79
C TRP A 144 2.16 5.70 -11.28
N GLN A 145 0.88 6.11 -11.24
CA GLN A 145 -0.22 5.24 -10.83
C GLN A 145 -0.30 3.99 -11.73
N LEU A 146 -0.14 4.15 -13.04
CA LEU A 146 -0.09 3.00 -13.97
C LEU A 146 1.07 2.04 -13.65
N ILE A 147 2.27 2.55 -13.41
CA ILE A 147 3.44 1.72 -13.06
C ILE A 147 3.21 0.98 -11.76
N GLU A 148 2.69 1.68 -10.77
CA GLU A 148 2.39 1.16 -9.44
C GLU A 148 1.41 -0.02 -9.49
N ILE A 149 0.31 0.13 -10.23
CA ILE A 149 -0.70 -0.93 -10.39
C ILE A 149 -0.06 -2.18 -10.98
N GLN A 150 0.74 -2.03 -12.05
CA GLN A 150 1.39 -3.18 -12.67
C GLN A 150 2.46 -3.81 -11.76
N ASP A 151 3.27 -3.01 -11.07
CA ASP A 151 4.29 -3.51 -10.12
C ASP A 151 3.62 -4.27 -8.98
N CYS A 152 2.56 -3.72 -8.39
CA CYS A 152 1.85 -4.37 -7.30
C CYS A 152 1.12 -5.65 -7.74
N HIS A 153 0.41 -5.61 -8.88
CA HIS A 153 -0.25 -6.79 -9.45
C HIS A 153 0.76 -7.93 -9.65
N MET A 154 1.91 -7.64 -10.24
CA MET A 154 2.92 -8.68 -10.50
C MET A 154 3.60 -9.17 -9.21
N ARG A 155 3.75 -8.31 -8.19
CA ARG A 155 4.30 -8.71 -6.87
C ARG A 155 3.34 -9.56 -6.04
N SER A 156 2.05 -9.29 -6.14
CA SER A 156 1.03 -10.03 -5.41
C SER A 156 0.67 -11.36 -6.06
N LYS A 157 0.92 -11.50 -7.37
CA LYS A 157 0.74 -12.76 -8.09
C LYS A 157 1.49 -13.90 -7.42
N TYR A 158 0.75 -14.94 -7.02
CA TYR A 158 1.21 -16.11 -6.25
C TYR A 158 1.72 -15.86 -4.82
N HIS A 159 1.89 -14.59 -4.41
CA HIS A 159 2.18 -14.24 -3.01
C HIS A 159 0.90 -14.13 -2.18
N SER A 160 -0.15 -13.60 -2.80
CA SER A 160 -1.42 -13.26 -2.18
C SER A 160 -2.57 -13.97 -2.91
N LYS A 161 -3.52 -14.53 -2.16
CA LYS A 161 -4.72 -15.15 -2.74
C LYS A 161 -5.66 -14.07 -3.28
N TRP A 162 -5.93 -13.06 -2.46
CA TRP A 162 -6.67 -11.86 -2.84
C TRP A 162 -5.81 -10.61 -2.69
N THR A 163 -6.04 -9.60 -3.53
CA THR A 163 -5.33 -8.32 -3.47
C THR A 163 -6.27 -7.16 -3.73
N ALA A 164 -6.40 -6.24 -2.76
CA ALA A 164 -7.16 -5.01 -2.93
C ALA A 164 -6.26 -3.89 -3.48
N PHE A 165 -6.80 -3.04 -4.35
CA PHE A 165 -6.12 -1.85 -4.87
C PHE A 165 -6.86 -0.62 -4.38
N ILE A 166 -6.29 0.07 -3.39
CA ILE A 166 -6.91 1.22 -2.73
C ILE A 166 -5.89 2.29 -2.35
N ASP A 167 -6.38 3.50 -2.09
CA ASP A 167 -5.58 4.65 -1.72
C ASP A 167 -5.45 4.75 -0.18
N ILE A 168 -4.47 5.52 0.32
CA ILE A 168 -4.19 5.61 1.78
C ILE A 168 -5.34 6.23 2.60
N ASP A 169 -6.16 7.02 1.94
CA ASP A 169 -7.38 7.66 2.43
C ASP A 169 -8.63 6.82 2.14
N GLU A 170 -8.47 5.53 1.86
CA GLU A 170 -9.58 4.59 1.64
C GLU A 170 -9.63 3.51 2.73
N ARG A 171 -10.83 3.09 3.14
CA ARG A 171 -11.06 2.00 4.11
C ARG A 171 -12.12 1.06 3.60
N ILE A 172 -11.78 -0.20 3.34
CA ILE A 172 -12.79 -1.22 3.01
C ILE A 172 -13.42 -1.71 4.30
N HIS A 173 -14.74 -1.65 4.41
CA HIS A 173 -15.45 -2.15 5.58
C HIS A 173 -16.66 -2.98 5.17
N THR A 174 -16.85 -4.10 5.85
CA THR A 174 -18.06 -4.91 5.69
C THR A 174 -19.20 -4.39 6.56
N ASN A 175 -20.38 -4.32 5.97
CA ASN A 175 -21.61 -3.98 6.67
C ASN A 175 -22.35 -5.25 7.14
N GLU A 176 -21.82 -6.45 6.88
CA GLU A 176 -22.40 -7.70 7.35
C GLU A 176 -22.03 -7.94 8.83
N PRO A 177 -23.00 -8.20 9.71
CA PRO A 177 -22.72 -8.44 11.12
C PRO A 177 -21.77 -9.62 11.34
N ASN A 178 -20.74 -9.39 12.16
CA ASN A 178 -19.75 -10.40 12.57
C ASN A 178 -19.01 -11.09 11.42
N LYS A 179 -18.88 -10.43 10.27
CA LYS A 179 -18.01 -10.88 9.19
C LYS A 179 -16.86 -9.91 9.01
N THR A 180 -15.79 -10.40 8.41
CA THR A 180 -14.69 -9.61 7.85
C THR A 180 -14.77 -9.62 6.34
N LEU A 181 -14.03 -8.74 5.67
CA LEU A 181 -13.82 -8.81 4.22
C LEU A 181 -13.34 -10.21 3.80
N VAL A 182 -12.39 -10.80 4.52
CA VAL A 182 -11.88 -12.16 4.20
C VAL A 182 -12.97 -13.22 4.28
N ASP A 183 -13.93 -13.12 5.20
CA ASP A 183 -15.06 -14.06 5.27
C ASP A 183 -15.95 -13.95 4.03
N ILE A 184 -16.22 -12.72 3.56
CA ILE A 184 -16.93 -12.50 2.29
C ILE A 184 -16.14 -13.11 1.13
N LEU A 185 -14.83 -12.84 1.04
CA LEU A 185 -13.97 -13.34 -0.03
C LEU A 185 -13.90 -14.87 -0.06
N ASN A 186 -13.84 -15.53 1.09
CA ASN A 186 -13.81 -16.99 1.17
C ASN A 186 -15.11 -17.63 0.66
N ASN A 187 -16.27 -16.99 0.88
CA ASN A 187 -17.55 -17.47 0.34
C ASN A 187 -17.62 -17.40 -1.20
N LEU A 188 -16.75 -16.61 -1.83
CA LEU A 188 -16.69 -16.41 -3.27
C LEU A 188 -15.65 -17.32 -3.96
N ASP A 189 -14.82 -18.03 -3.21
CA ASP A 189 -13.69 -18.80 -3.75
C ASP A 189 -14.08 -19.89 -4.76
N SER A 190 -15.23 -20.54 -4.55
CA SER A 190 -15.69 -21.67 -5.37
C SER A 190 -16.41 -21.23 -6.66
N GLN A 191 -16.50 -19.92 -6.93
CA GLN A 191 -17.37 -19.36 -7.97
C GLN A 191 -16.63 -18.86 -9.22
N ASN A 192 -15.34 -19.17 -9.37
CA ASN A 192 -14.47 -18.67 -10.45
C ASN A 192 -14.47 -17.13 -10.55
N ILE A 193 -14.44 -16.45 -9.40
CA ILE A 193 -14.44 -14.98 -9.33
C ILE A 193 -13.00 -14.47 -9.33
N GLY A 194 -12.63 -13.74 -10.38
CA GLY A 194 -11.27 -13.22 -10.58
C GLY A 194 -11.13 -11.78 -10.09
N GLU A 195 -12.23 -11.04 -10.13
CA GLU A 195 -12.32 -9.66 -9.69
C GLU A 195 -13.63 -9.43 -8.93
N ILE A 196 -13.52 -8.61 -7.89
CA ILE A 196 -14.63 -8.08 -7.11
C ILE A 196 -14.53 -6.56 -7.14
N GLN A 197 -15.55 -5.90 -7.67
CA GLN A 197 -15.68 -4.45 -7.64
C GLN A 197 -16.47 -4.03 -6.41
N LEU A 198 -15.91 -3.09 -5.66
CA LEU A 198 -16.48 -2.57 -4.44
C LEU A 198 -17.20 -1.24 -4.68
N PRO A 199 -18.40 -1.03 -4.10
CA PRO A 199 -19.08 0.24 -4.18
C PRO A 199 -18.34 1.30 -3.36
N HIS A 200 -18.25 2.48 -3.96
CA HIS A 200 -17.60 3.67 -3.44
C HIS A 200 -18.54 4.45 -2.52
N LEU A 201 -18.11 4.64 -1.27
CA LEU A 201 -18.78 5.48 -0.30
C LEU A 201 -17.93 6.73 -0.03
N LYS A 202 -18.31 7.86 -0.61
CA LYS A 202 -17.60 9.14 -0.43
C LYS A 202 -17.85 9.69 0.98
N VAL A 203 -16.79 9.87 1.75
CA VAL A 203 -16.81 10.45 3.10
C VAL A 203 -16.30 11.88 3.04
N ILE A 204 -17.02 12.82 3.68
CA ILE A 204 -16.59 14.23 3.75
C ILE A 204 -15.46 14.37 4.77
N LYS A 205 -14.24 14.59 4.28
CA LYS A 205 -13.09 14.99 5.11
C LYS A 205 -12.95 16.51 5.09
N ASN A 206 -13.39 17.15 6.15
CA ASN A 206 -13.42 18.62 6.29
C ASN A 206 -12.49 19.13 7.40
N GLY A 207 -11.36 18.46 7.63
CA GLY A 207 -10.38 18.85 8.62
C GLY A 207 -8.97 18.41 8.26
N ASP A 208 -8.01 19.08 8.89
CA ASP A 208 -6.60 18.77 8.77
C ASP A 208 -6.21 17.53 9.56
N THR A 209 -5.17 16.85 9.09
CA THR A 209 -4.46 15.83 9.86
C THR A 209 -3.46 16.51 10.81
N PRO A 210 -3.42 16.16 12.10
CA PRO A 210 -2.44 16.71 13.03
C PRO A 210 -1.00 16.51 12.56
N ALA A 211 -0.15 17.53 12.73
CA ALA A 211 1.25 17.47 12.30
C ALA A 211 2.10 16.47 13.08
N ARG A 212 1.76 16.21 14.35
CA ARG A 212 2.53 15.37 15.28
C ARG A 212 1.62 14.59 16.22
N TYR A 213 2.12 13.45 16.68
CA TYR A 213 1.59 12.70 17.80
C TYR A 213 1.83 13.43 19.13
N LEU A 214 0.76 13.66 19.89
CA LEU A 214 0.80 14.32 21.20
C LEU A 214 0.57 13.34 22.37
N GLY A 215 0.07 12.13 22.09
CA GLY A 215 -0.20 11.11 23.09
C GLY A 215 -1.46 10.30 22.79
N LYS A 216 -1.63 9.15 23.48
CA LYS A 216 -2.74 8.20 23.25
C LYS A 216 -4.11 8.84 23.27
N GLY A 217 -4.33 9.81 24.16
CA GLY A 217 -5.61 10.52 24.27
C GLY A 217 -6.02 11.27 23.01
N GLN A 218 -5.08 11.67 22.14
CA GLN A 218 -5.36 12.35 20.87
C GLN A 218 -5.96 11.40 19.82
N VAL A 219 -5.52 10.14 19.81
CA VAL A 219 -5.75 9.20 18.70
C VAL A 219 -7.24 9.01 18.37
N PRO A 220 -8.14 8.71 19.33
CA PRO A 220 -9.55 8.48 19.00
C PRO A 220 -10.28 9.70 18.43
N ARG A 221 -9.75 10.91 18.65
CA ARG A 221 -10.32 12.16 18.12
C ARG A 221 -9.84 12.50 16.71
N GLU A 222 -8.64 12.04 16.36
CA GLU A 222 -7.98 12.38 15.09
C GLU A 222 -8.06 11.26 14.04
N MET A 223 -8.47 10.05 14.44
CA MET A 223 -8.75 8.97 13.50
C MET A 223 -9.88 9.33 12.53
N PHE A 224 -9.64 9.06 11.25
CA PHE A 224 -10.53 9.42 10.15
C PHE A 224 -11.87 8.70 10.27
N SER A 225 -11.86 7.41 10.61
CA SER A 225 -13.04 6.57 10.78
C SER A 225 -14.02 7.02 11.86
N ARG A 226 -13.52 7.81 12.82
CA ARG A 226 -14.30 8.36 13.94
C ARG A 226 -14.68 9.82 13.69
N LYS A 227 -13.73 10.61 13.18
CA LYS A 227 -13.88 12.05 12.97
C LYS A 227 -14.81 12.38 11.80
N TYR A 228 -14.79 11.57 10.75
CA TYR A 228 -15.54 11.81 9.52
C TYR A 228 -16.56 10.69 9.27
N ILE A 229 -17.83 11.00 9.54
CA ILE A 229 -18.95 10.05 9.44
C ILE A 229 -20.00 10.45 8.40
N ASN A 230 -19.93 11.68 7.88
CA ASN A 230 -20.86 12.19 6.88
C ASN A 230 -20.49 11.66 5.50
N THR A 231 -21.46 11.01 4.84
CA THR A 231 -21.22 10.31 3.58
C THR A 231 -22.30 10.60 2.55
N ALA A 232 -21.93 10.63 1.27
CA ALA A 232 -22.89 10.57 0.17
C ALA A 232 -23.45 9.16 -0.02
N GLU A 233 -24.42 8.97 -0.91
CA GLU A 233 -24.92 7.63 -1.25
C GLU A 233 -23.82 6.77 -1.93
N PRO A 234 -23.82 5.44 -1.68
CA PRO A 234 -22.91 4.52 -2.37
C PRO A 234 -23.09 4.56 -3.90
N THR A 235 -21.99 4.52 -4.64
CA THR A 235 -21.98 4.48 -6.11
C THR A 235 -20.93 3.50 -6.64
N PHE A 236 -21.02 3.10 -7.91
CA PHE A 236 -19.94 2.38 -8.60
C PHE A 236 -19.03 3.31 -9.41
N ASP A 237 -19.31 4.61 -9.41
CA ASP A 237 -18.41 5.61 -9.97
C ASP A 237 -17.09 5.66 -9.19
N ALA A 238 -15.98 5.58 -9.91
CA ALA A 238 -14.63 5.40 -9.37
C ALA A 238 -14.50 4.20 -8.40
N SER A 239 -15.16 3.08 -8.70
CA SER A 239 -15.02 1.84 -7.92
C SER A 239 -13.56 1.37 -7.77
N LYS A 240 -13.34 0.50 -6.78
CA LYS A 240 -12.03 -0.15 -6.53
C LYS A 240 -12.19 -1.66 -6.61
N ALA A 241 -11.09 -2.33 -6.91
CA ALA A 241 -11.08 -3.77 -7.16
C ALA A 241 -10.33 -4.56 -6.08
N VAL A 242 -10.89 -5.72 -5.73
CA VAL A 242 -10.20 -6.82 -5.06
C VAL A 242 -10.08 -7.96 -6.06
N ILE A 243 -8.85 -8.42 -6.33
CA ILE A 243 -8.59 -9.38 -7.39
C ILE A 243 -7.95 -10.67 -6.89
N ARG A 244 -8.09 -11.74 -7.66
CA ARG A 244 -7.20 -12.90 -7.66
C ARG A 244 -6.02 -12.58 -8.59
N PRO A 245 -4.85 -12.17 -8.08
CA PRO A 245 -3.79 -11.64 -8.94
C PRO A 245 -3.26 -12.67 -9.94
N ASP A 246 -3.40 -13.97 -9.65
CA ASP A 246 -3.05 -15.06 -10.55
C ASP A 246 -4.06 -15.31 -11.69
N LYS A 247 -5.26 -14.72 -11.58
CA LYS A 247 -6.36 -14.86 -12.56
C LYS A 247 -6.60 -13.59 -13.38
N ILE A 248 -5.81 -12.55 -13.13
CA ILE A 248 -5.83 -11.32 -13.92
C ILE A 248 -4.64 -11.28 -14.87
N GLY A 249 -4.92 -10.98 -16.14
CA GLY A 249 -3.93 -10.76 -17.19
C GLY A 249 -3.51 -9.29 -17.31
N ILE A 250 -4.48 -8.36 -17.20
CA ILE A 250 -4.26 -6.91 -17.34
C ILE A 250 -5.11 -6.17 -16.31
N MET A 251 -4.49 -5.29 -15.53
CA MET A 251 -5.15 -4.38 -14.59
C MET A 251 -5.20 -2.95 -15.13
N SER A 252 -6.34 -2.28 -14.94
CA SER A 252 -6.53 -0.82 -15.01
C SER A 252 -6.48 -0.22 -13.60
N ILE A 253 -6.69 1.09 -13.50
CA ILE A 253 -6.76 1.85 -12.24
C ILE A 253 -7.91 1.39 -11.34
N HIS A 254 -9.08 1.13 -11.93
CA HIS A 254 -10.29 0.82 -11.17
C HIS A 254 -10.71 -0.64 -11.26
N ASN A 255 -10.28 -1.36 -12.29
CA ASN A 255 -10.77 -2.69 -12.61
C ASN A 255 -9.80 -3.53 -13.45
N ALA A 256 -10.00 -4.84 -13.49
CA ALA A 256 -9.37 -5.75 -14.42
C ALA A 256 -9.89 -5.50 -15.85
N ILE A 257 -8.96 -5.43 -16.81
CA ILE A 257 -9.26 -5.32 -18.24
C ILE A 257 -9.34 -6.71 -18.87
N ALA A 258 -8.50 -7.64 -18.43
CA ALA A 258 -8.45 -8.99 -18.96
C ALA A 258 -8.28 -10.02 -17.83
N LEU A 259 -9.16 -11.02 -17.82
CA LEU A 259 -9.16 -12.15 -16.90
C LEU A 259 -8.71 -13.42 -17.64
N GLU A 260 -8.21 -14.39 -16.88
CA GLU A 260 -7.95 -15.75 -17.39
C GLU A 260 -9.26 -16.42 -17.84
N PRO A 261 -9.24 -17.31 -18.85
CA PRO A 261 -10.43 -17.99 -19.34
C PRO A 261 -11.23 -18.68 -18.23
N GLY A 262 -12.56 -18.47 -18.21
CA GLY A 262 -13.48 -19.07 -17.24
C GLY A 262 -13.63 -18.29 -15.92
N TRP A 263 -12.87 -17.22 -15.72
CA TRP A 263 -13.00 -16.32 -14.56
C TRP A 263 -13.90 -15.13 -14.88
N LYS A 264 -14.62 -14.62 -13.88
CA LYS A 264 -15.55 -13.50 -14.01
C LYS A 264 -15.32 -12.41 -12.97
N SER A 265 -15.76 -11.21 -13.32
CA SER A 265 -15.88 -10.06 -12.42
C SER A 265 -17.27 -10.03 -11.80
N VAL A 266 -17.36 -9.65 -10.53
CA VAL A 266 -18.64 -9.42 -9.84
C VAL A 266 -18.62 -8.08 -9.11
N GLN A 267 -19.80 -7.51 -8.91
CA GLN A 267 -20.00 -6.35 -8.05
C GLN A 267 -20.64 -6.80 -6.75
N LEU A 268 -20.10 -6.35 -5.60
CA LEU A 268 -20.73 -6.61 -4.31
C LEU A 268 -21.73 -5.51 -3.95
N ASN A 269 -22.80 -5.91 -3.25
CA ASN A 269 -23.82 -4.98 -2.81
C ASN A 269 -23.27 -4.07 -1.69
N SER A 270 -23.67 -2.80 -1.69
CA SER A 270 -23.28 -1.83 -0.65
C SER A 270 -23.75 -2.22 0.75
N ASN A 271 -24.79 -3.04 0.87
CA ASN A 271 -25.24 -3.62 2.14
C ASN A 271 -24.28 -4.69 2.67
N GLN A 272 -23.38 -5.22 1.84
CA GLN A 272 -22.40 -6.23 2.26
C GLN A 272 -21.05 -5.61 2.57
N VAL A 273 -20.58 -4.74 1.69
CA VAL A 273 -19.26 -4.12 1.78
C VAL A 273 -19.24 -2.81 1.01
N VAL A 274 -18.52 -1.84 1.54
CA VAL A 274 -18.21 -0.58 0.88
C VAL A 274 -16.74 -0.27 1.07
N PHE A 275 -16.14 0.47 0.14
CA PHE A 275 -14.91 1.19 0.46
C PHE A 275 -15.24 2.66 0.72
N ARG A 276 -14.84 3.13 1.90
CA ARG A 276 -14.98 4.52 2.35
C ARG A 276 -13.80 5.31 1.85
N HIS A 277 -14.04 6.34 1.04
CA HIS A 277 -13.01 7.24 0.55
C HIS A 277 -13.12 8.59 1.27
N TYR A 278 -12.12 8.94 2.07
CA TYR A 278 -12.08 10.17 2.87
C TYR A 278 -11.66 11.37 2.04
N LYS A 279 -12.59 11.87 1.21
CA LYS A 279 -12.34 12.93 0.23
C LYS A 279 -12.23 14.29 0.89
N ASP A 280 -11.07 14.91 0.76
CA ASP A 280 -10.79 16.25 1.27
C ASP A 280 -11.68 17.30 0.57
N VAL A 281 -12.42 18.07 1.37
CA VAL A 281 -13.24 19.18 0.89
C VAL A 281 -12.65 20.56 1.20
N LEU A 282 -11.58 20.65 1.99
CA LEU A 282 -10.88 21.89 2.32
C LEU A 282 -9.78 22.22 1.30
N HIS A 283 -8.92 21.25 1.01
CA HIS A 283 -7.69 21.43 0.21
C HIS A 283 -7.85 20.83 -1.19
N ARG A 284 -8.90 21.25 -1.89
CA ARG A 284 -9.27 20.65 -3.17
C ARG A 284 -8.25 20.98 -4.25
N VAL A 285 -7.73 19.95 -4.92
CA VAL A 285 -6.86 20.09 -6.09
C VAL A 285 -7.68 20.46 -7.34
N SER A 286 -8.90 19.92 -7.46
CA SER A 286 -9.87 20.28 -8.50
C SER A 286 -10.95 21.18 -7.89
N GLY A 287 -11.27 22.32 -8.51
CA GLY A 287 -12.30 23.24 -8.00
C GLY A 287 -13.75 22.70 -7.98
N ASN A 288 -13.98 21.43 -8.32
CA ASN A 288 -15.28 20.80 -8.28
C ASN A 288 -15.70 20.49 -6.83
N ASP A 289 -16.84 21.05 -6.41
CA ASP A 289 -17.48 20.71 -5.14
C ASP A 289 -18.32 19.45 -5.28
N TRP A 290 -17.66 18.29 -5.19
CA TRP A 290 -18.34 17.01 -5.35
C TRP A 290 -19.48 16.81 -4.33
N ALA A 291 -19.47 17.52 -3.20
CA ALA A 291 -20.45 17.33 -2.12
C ALA A 291 -21.69 18.24 -2.25
N GLN A 292 -21.64 19.32 -3.04
CA GLN A 292 -22.73 20.32 -3.10
C GLN A 292 -24.09 19.76 -3.55
N ASN A 293 -24.10 18.74 -4.42
CA ASN A 293 -25.31 18.17 -4.99
C ASN A 293 -25.62 16.75 -4.49
N GLU A 294 -24.95 16.32 -3.43
CA GLU A 294 -25.08 14.96 -2.89
C GLU A 294 -26.08 14.93 -1.72
N THR A 295 -26.80 13.82 -1.59
CA THR A 295 -27.57 13.57 -0.36
C THR A 295 -26.61 13.04 0.71
N ILE A 296 -26.41 13.81 1.77
CA ILE A 296 -25.47 13.49 2.83
C ILE A 296 -26.19 12.91 4.05
N SER A 297 -25.67 11.80 4.57
CA SER A 297 -26.14 11.20 5.82
C SER A 297 -24.99 10.67 6.67
N GLU A 298 -25.23 10.60 7.98
CA GLU A 298 -24.30 10.03 8.94
C GLU A 298 -24.27 8.50 8.83
N ARG A 299 -23.08 7.95 8.58
CA ARG A 299 -22.81 6.52 8.54
C ARG A 299 -21.53 6.22 9.32
N PRO A 300 -21.55 6.21 10.66
CA PRO A 300 -20.39 5.81 11.46
C PRO A 300 -20.04 4.33 11.24
N LEU A 301 -18.79 3.94 11.49
CA LEU A 301 -18.47 2.52 11.71
C LEU A 301 -19.04 2.06 13.07
N PRO A 302 -19.30 0.75 13.25
CA PRO A 302 -19.77 0.22 14.53
C PRO A 302 -18.87 0.65 15.69
N ASP A 303 -19.46 1.02 16.83
CA ASP A 303 -18.72 1.54 17.99
C ASP A 303 -17.69 0.55 18.51
N SER A 304 -18.01 -0.75 18.53
CA SER A 304 -17.10 -1.82 18.93
C SER A 304 -15.87 -1.89 18.02
N PHE A 305 -16.08 -1.84 16.71
CA PHE A 305 -14.99 -1.80 15.72
C PHE A 305 -14.13 -0.56 15.91
N ASN A 306 -14.75 0.61 16.03
CA ASN A 306 -14.05 1.87 16.22
C ASN A 306 -13.27 1.93 17.56
N GLN A 307 -13.78 1.29 18.62
CA GLN A 307 -13.10 1.22 19.91
C GLN A 307 -11.87 0.32 19.83
N GLU A 308 -12.01 -0.87 19.23
CA GLU A 308 -10.88 -1.79 19.03
C GLU A 308 -9.80 -1.18 18.13
N LEU A 309 -10.20 -0.61 16.99
CA LEU A 309 -9.28 0.05 16.06
C LEU A 309 -8.54 1.20 16.75
N SER A 310 -9.24 2.01 17.56
CA SER A 310 -8.62 3.08 18.34
C SER A 310 -7.54 2.57 19.31
N GLY A 311 -7.80 1.44 19.97
CA GLY A 311 -6.82 0.80 20.85
C GLY A 311 -5.56 0.38 20.09
N ARG A 312 -5.72 -0.37 19.00
CA ARG A 312 -4.62 -0.84 18.14
C ARG A 312 -3.77 0.30 17.59
N VAL A 313 -4.44 1.33 17.05
CA VAL A 313 -3.77 2.52 16.48
C VAL A 313 -3.05 3.30 17.59
N ALA A 314 -3.67 3.50 18.75
CA ALA A 314 -3.03 4.21 19.86
C ALA A 314 -1.80 3.49 20.42
N GLU A 315 -1.85 2.16 20.52
CA GLU A 315 -0.71 1.34 20.95
C GLU A 315 0.44 1.43 19.95
N ARG A 316 0.15 1.32 18.66
CA ARG A 316 1.18 1.42 17.62
C ARG A 316 1.86 2.78 17.60
N LEU A 317 1.06 3.84 17.65
CA LEU A 317 1.57 5.21 17.61
C LEU A 317 2.37 5.55 18.86
N GLU A 318 1.93 5.08 20.03
CA GLU A 318 2.72 5.20 21.26
C GLU A 318 4.05 4.48 21.13
N PHE A 319 4.07 3.26 20.60
CA PHE A 319 5.30 2.49 20.43
C PHE A 319 6.33 3.23 19.56
N VAL A 320 5.88 3.80 18.44
CA VAL A 320 6.76 4.48 17.48
C VAL A 320 7.16 5.89 17.95
N TYR A 321 6.20 6.68 18.44
CA TYR A 321 6.42 8.12 18.64
C TYR A 321 6.63 8.54 20.09
N ARG A 322 6.31 7.69 21.08
CA ARG A 322 6.62 8.02 22.47
C ARG A 322 8.12 7.97 22.69
N LYS A 323 8.71 9.14 22.84
CA LYS A 323 10.10 9.29 23.29
C LYS A 323 10.20 8.86 24.75
N VAL A 324 11.08 7.91 25.05
CA VAL A 324 11.46 7.56 26.42
C VAL A 324 12.70 8.39 26.77
N PRO A 325 12.65 9.28 27.78
CA PRO A 325 13.83 10.02 28.20
C PRO A 325 14.95 9.05 28.60
N VAL A 326 16.16 9.34 28.17
CA VAL A 326 17.34 8.57 28.58
C VAL A 326 17.54 8.71 30.08
N ASN A 327 17.67 7.58 30.78
CA ASN A 327 18.17 7.59 32.14
C ASN A 327 19.70 7.70 32.09
N CYS A 328 20.22 8.90 32.37
CA CYS A 328 21.66 9.17 32.32
C CYS A 328 22.49 8.24 33.21
N SER A 329 21.91 7.78 34.31
CA SER A 329 22.56 6.87 35.25
C SER A 329 22.81 5.47 34.66
N THR A 330 22.11 5.11 33.57
CA THR A 330 22.28 3.81 32.89
C THR A 330 23.29 3.85 31.75
N ILE A 331 23.87 5.01 31.42
CA ILE A 331 24.92 5.11 30.39
C ILE A 331 26.28 5.02 31.08
N PRO A 332 27.07 3.95 30.85
CA PRO A 332 28.39 3.84 31.42
C PRO A 332 29.31 4.97 30.93
N GLU A 333 30.01 5.63 31.86
CA GLU A 333 30.88 6.77 31.55
C GLU A 333 31.93 6.45 30.47
N TYR A 334 32.47 5.23 30.49
CA TYR A 334 33.48 4.80 29.52
C TYR A 334 32.98 4.83 28.06
N MET A 335 31.67 4.72 27.81
CA MET A 335 31.11 4.67 26.45
C MET A 335 31.33 5.98 25.68
N TYR A 336 31.31 7.13 26.35
CA TYR A 336 31.54 8.43 25.71
C TYR A 336 32.96 8.97 25.98
N THR A 337 33.52 8.71 27.16
CA THR A 337 34.88 9.18 27.48
C THR A 337 35.97 8.45 26.68
N SER A 338 35.85 7.15 26.41
CA SER A 338 36.87 6.35 25.68
C SER A 338 37.10 6.76 24.22
N ARG A 339 36.18 7.53 23.65
CA ARG A 339 36.23 8.04 22.27
C ARG A 339 36.24 9.57 22.22
N VAL A 340 36.37 10.24 23.37
CA VAL A 340 36.32 11.70 23.50
C VAL A 340 35.00 12.28 22.94
N PHE A 341 33.89 11.54 23.11
CA PHE A 341 32.57 12.07 22.83
C PHE A 341 32.08 12.94 23.99
N PRO A 342 31.36 14.04 23.70
CA PRO A 342 30.69 14.82 24.72
C PRO A 342 29.75 13.96 25.55
N ASN A 343 29.54 14.33 26.82
CA ASN A 343 28.56 13.65 27.66
C ASN A 343 27.20 13.64 26.95
N PRO A 344 26.66 12.45 26.62
CA PRO A 344 25.42 12.35 25.86
C PRO A 344 24.27 13.03 26.60
N CYS A 345 24.29 13.08 27.92
CA CYS A 345 23.27 13.74 28.72
C CYS A 345 23.33 15.27 28.74
N GLU A 346 24.44 15.88 28.32
CA GLU A 346 24.54 17.33 28.16
C GLU A 346 24.04 17.78 26.78
N LYS A 347 24.27 16.98 25.72
CA LYS A 347 23.85 17.28 24.34
C LYS A 347 22.48 16.75 23.97
N MET A 348 22.04 15.64 24.56
CA MET A 348 20.67 15.11 24.42
C MET A 348 19.64 15.92 25.23
N LEU A 349 19.97 17.15 25.65
CA LEU A 349 18.99 18.15 26.07
C LEU A 349 18.83 19.26 25.01
N LEU A 350 19.73 19.33 24.02
CA LEU A 350 19.82 20.43 23.04
C LEU A 350 19.40 20.04 21.62
N THR A 351 19.47 18.76 21.25
CA THR A 351 18.79 18.21 20.05
C THR A 351 17.33 17.78 20.35
N TRP A 352 16.86 18.26 21.52
CA TRP A 352 15.55 18.22 22.18
C TRP A 352 14.38 18.72 21.37
#